data_AF-A0A1L9BDP8-F1
#
_entry.id   AF-A0A1L9BDP8-F1
#
_cell.length_a   1.000
_cell.length_b   1.000
_cell.length_c   1.000
_cell.angle_alpha   90.00
_cell.angle_beta   90.00
_cell.angle_gamma   90.00
#
_symmetry.space_group_name_H-M   'P 1'
#
loop_
_entity.id
_entity.type
_entity.pdbx_description
1 polymer ?
#
loop_
_entity_poly.entity_id
_entity_poly.type
_entity_poly.pdbx_seq_one_letter_code
_entity_poly.pdbx_strand_id
1 'polypeptide(L)'
;MPANTVALLENITAACQPQTWYILGSVDGTGVSSDNTVLGTTKQPDFYFTGGTISPSSIAPGGTTNISFDVFTACPTAIPSTVGIYLADANLEPLAYIGGITIGAGSGTSSLPPTGITFSSAIAPGLYHVVLVADVDGVITESNENNNVGAFTLNITAPALKTVDSKPGALEPDLGLPADFIPVRDEPRSGEPKAFFTSF
;
A
#
# COMPACT_ATOMS: atom_id res chain seq x y z
N MET A 1 -2.10 -23.19 38.93
CA MET A 1 -1.28 -22.42 39.89
C MET A 1 0.14 -22.38 39.35
N PRO A 2 0.84 -21.24 39.41
CA PRO A 2 2.21 -21.11 38.92
C PRO A 2 3.12 -22.14 39.60
N ALA A 3 4.09 -22.67 38.86
CA ALA A 3 4.89 -23.82 39.26
C ALA A 3 5.83 -23.53 40.44
N ASN A 4 6.16 -22.26 40.67
CA ASN A 4 7.00 -21.78 41.76
C ASN A 4 6.78 -20.27 41.98
N THR A 5 7.45 -19.71 42.98
CA THR A 5 7.35 -18.27 43.34
C THR A 5 7.85 -17.34 42.23
N VAL A 6 8.84 -17.75 41.42
CA VAL A 6 9.33 -16.93 40.29
C VAL A 6 8.24 -16.82 39.22
N ALA A 7 7.65 -17.95 38.81
CA ALA A 7 6.55 -17.98 37.84
C ALA A 7 5.31 -17.21 38.34
N LEU A 8 5.10 -17.17 39.65
CA LEU A 8 4.05 -16.34 40.26
C LEU A 8 4.33 -14.85 40.06
N LEU A 9 5.54 -14.40 40.39
CA LEU A 9 5.93 -13.00 40.23
C LEU A 9 5.92 -12.58 38.76
N GLU A 10 6.35 -13.45 37.85
CA GLU A 10 6.27 -13.22 36.41
C GLU A 10 4.83 -13.06 35.95
N ASN A 11 3.90 -13.91 36.41
CA ASN A 11 2.49 -13.79 36.07
C ASN A 11 1.85 -12.50 36.59
N ILE A 12 2.18 -12.09 37.83
CA ILE A 12 1.73 -10.81 38.39
C ILE A 12 2.30 -9.64 37.57
N THR A 13 3.57 -9.72 37.19
CA THR A 13 4.24 -8.70 36.39
C THR A 13 3.70 -8.64 34.97
N ALA A 14 3.24 -9.76 34.41
CA ALA A 14 2.66 -9.83 33.06
C ALA A 14 1.25 -9.23 33.00
N ALA A 15 0.47 -9.34 34.08
CA ALA A 15 -0.91 -8.86 34.14
C ALA A 15 -1.04 -7.36 33.83
N CYS A 16 -2.17 -6.99 33.21
CA CYS A 16 -2.48 -5.61 32.85
C CYS A 16 -3.12 -4.80 33.99
N GLN A 17 -3.60 -5.48 35.03
CA GLN A 17 -4.17 -4.85 36.21
C GLN A 17 -3.57 -5.47 37.48
N PRO A 18 -3.47 -4.70 38.57
CA PRO A 18 -3.05 -5.22 39.86
C PRO A 18 -3.95 -6.35 40.33
N GLN A 19 -3.37 -7.33 41.02
CA GLN A 19 -4.07 -8.47 41.56
C GLN A 19 -4.08 -8.40 43.10
N THR A 20 -5.19 -8.81 43.71
CA THR A 20 -5.27 -8.92 45.17
C THR A 20 -4.78 -10.31 45.59
N TRP A 21 -3.80 -10.32 46.49
CA TRP A 21 -3.20 -11.52 47.08
C TRP A 21 -3.30 -11.42 48.60
N TYR A 22 -3.17 -12.55 49.30
CA TYR A 22 -3.05 -12.56 50.75
C TYR A 22 -1.68 -13.12 51.14
N ILE A 23 -1.01 -12.47 52.10
CA ILE A 23 0.25 -12.96 52.67
C ILE A 23 -0.12 -13.81 53.89
N LEU A 24 0.26 -15.09 53.88
CA LEU A 24 0.08 -15.97 55.04
C LEU A 24 1.34 -15.89 55.92
N GLY A 25 1.15 -15.43 57.15
CA GLY A 25 2.17 -15.48 58.21
C GLY A 25 1.78 -16.48 59.29
N SER A 26 2.73 -17.28 59.75
CA SER A 26 2.56 -18.09 60.96
C SER A 26 3.76 -17.85 61.88
N VAL A 27 3.48 -17.62 63.15
CA VAL A 27 4.48 -17.63 64.22
C VAL A 27 4.18 -18.86 65.06
N ASP A 28 5.20 -19.69 65.26
CA ASP A 28 5.15 -20.93 66.06
C ASP A 28 4.17 -22.03 65.58
N GLY A 29 3.67 -21.95 64.35
CA GLY A 29 2.92 -23.03 63.69
C GLY A 29 1.51 -23.31 64.24
N THR A 30 1.04 -22.49 65.19
CA THR A 30 -0.24 -22.70 65.90
C THR A 30 -1.35 -21.72 65.49
N GLY A 31 -1.07 -20.83 64.54
CA GLY A 31 -2.04 -19.94 63.91
C GLY A 31 -1.53 -19.38 62.59
N VAL A 32 -2.45 -19.05 61.67
CA VAL A 32 -2.14 -18.37 60.41
C VAL A 32 -2.87 -17.03 60.43
N SER A 33 -2.12 -15.94 60.30
CA SER A 33 -2.67 -14.61 60.02
C SER A 33 -2.56 -14.34 58.53
N SER A 34 -3.57 -13.69 57.97
CA SER A 34 -3.59 -13.29 56.57
C SER A 34 -3.95 -11.82 56.44
N ASP A 35 -3.13 -11.07 55.69
CA ASP A 35 -3.45 -9.71 55.29
C ASP A 35 -3.50 -9.62 53.76
N ASN A 36 -4.49 -8.89 53.25
CA ASN A 36 -4.60 -8.62 51.83
C ASN A 36 -3.53 -7.61 51.40
N THR A 37 -2.89 -7.89 50.28
CA THR A 37 -1.95 -6.99 49.62
C THR A 37 -2.29 -6.92 48.13
N VAL A 38 -2.01 -5.77 47.51
CA VAL A 38 -2.18 -5.58 46.08
C VAL A 38 -0.80 -5.62 45.44
N LEU A 39 -0.62 -6.52 44.47
CA LEU A 39 0.65 -6.69 43.76
C LEU A 39 0.45 -6.42 42.27
N GLY A 40 1.49 -5.83 41.65
CA GLY A 40 1.48 -5.44 40.24
C GLY A 40 1.16 -3.96 40.02
N THR A 41 1.07 -3.58 38.76
CA THR A 41 0.75 -2.21 38.33
C THR A 41 -0.32 -2.27 37.23
N THR A 42 -1.02 -1.15 37.04
CA THR A 42 -1.86 -0.98 35.86
C THR A 42 -0.97 -0.68 34.66
N LYS A 43 -1.13 -1.46 33.59
CA LYS A 43 -0.47 -1.23 32.31
C LYS A 43 -1.44 -0.62 31.33
N GLN A 44 -0.92 0.25 30.48
CA GLN A 44 -1.68 0.85 29.39
C GLN A 44 -1.74 -0.12 28.20
N PRO A 45 -2.77 -0.02 27.35
CA PRO A 45 -2.77 -0.59 26.00
C PRO A 45 -1.54 -0.16 25.18
N ASP A 46 -1.23 -0.91 24.14
CA ASP A 46 -0.14 -0.61 23.20
C ASP A 46 -0.45 -1.21 21.83
N PHE A 47 -0.99 -0.41 20.93
CA PHE A 47 -1.39 -0.79 19.59
C PHE A 47 -0.18 -0.73 18.66
N TYR A 48 0.13 -1.87 18.06
CA TYR A 48 1.12 -1.92 17.00
C TYR A 48 0.73 -2.94 15.94
N PHE A 49 1.18 -2.69 14.72
CA PHE A 49 0.94 -3.62 13.62
C PHE A 49 1.86 -4.83 13.73
N THR A 50 1.28 -6.03 13.73
CA THR A 50 2.01 -7.30 13.75
C THR A 50 2.13 -7.94 12.37
N GLY A 51 1.37 -7.44 11.40
CA GLY A 51 1.38 -7.94 10.04
C GLY A 51 0.50 -7.12 9.10
N GLY A 52 0.65 -7.35 7.81
CA GLY A 52 -0.19 -6.76 6.78
C GLY A 52 0.46 -6.77 5.42
N THR A 53 -0.36 -6.53 4.39
CA THR A 53 0.09 -6.50 3.00
C THR A 53 -0.76 -5.56 2.17
N ILE A 54 -0.22 -5.12 1.03
CA ILE A 54 -1.04 -4.69 -0.11
C ILE A 54 -0.74 -5.57 -1.32
N SER A 55 -1.78 -5.96 -2.06
CA SER A 55 -1.62 -6.77 -3.27
C SER A 55 -2.73 -6.51 -4.29
N PRO A 56 -2.39 -6.18 -5.55
CA PRO A 56 -1.03 -5.93 -6.06
C PRO A 56 -0.43 -4.62 -5.52
N SER A 57 0.89 -4.58 -5.30
CA SER A 57 1.62 -3.36 -4.89
C SER A 57 2.03 -2.47 -6.07
N SER A 58 1.64 -2.83 -7.29
CA SER A 58 1.85 -2.03 -8.50
C SER A 58 0.59 -2.04 -9.34
N ILE A 59 0.03 -0.87 -9.63
CA ILE A 59 -1.23 -0.70 -10.35
C ILE A 59 -1.13 0.43 -11.36
N ALA A 60 -1.97 0.41 -12.39
CA ALA A 60 -2.18 1.59 -13.23
C ALA A 60 -3.12 2.59 -12.52
N PRO A 61 -3.15 3.87 -12.93
CA PRO A 61 -4.16 4.82 -12.47
C PRO A 61 -5.57 4.25 -12.64
N GLY A 62 -6.44 4.42 -11.63
CA GLY A 62 -7.78 3.81 -11.61
C GLY A 62 -7.81 2.37 -11.11
N GLY A 63 -6.64 1.77 -10.84
CA GLY A 63 -6.51 0.40 -10.37
C GLY A 63 -6.92 0.22 -8.91
N THR A 64 -7.05 -1.05 -8.52
CA THR A 64 -7.38 -1.48 -7.16
C THR A 64 -6.24 -2.29 -6.58
N THR A 65 -5.86 -2.00 -5.33
CA THR A 65 -5.06 -2.89 -4.48
C THR A 65 -5.92 -3.44 -3.35
N ASN A 66 -5.60 -4.62 -2.81
CA ASN A 66 -6.23 -5.12 -1.61
C ASN A 66 -5.30 -4.92 -0.43
N ILE A 67 -5.79 -4.31 0.64
CA ILE A 67 -5.06 -4.18 1.91
C ILE A 67 -5.52 -5.22 2.92
N SER A 68 -4.56 -5.77 3.67
CA SER A 68 -4.81 -6.53 4.89
C SER A 68 -3.86 -6.09 6.00
N PHE A 69 -4.27 -6.23 7.26
CA PHE A 69 -3.38 -6.00 8.40
C PHE A 69 -3.86 -6.72 9.65
N ASP A 70 -2.92 -6.89 10.58
CA ASP A 70 -3.16 -7.29 11.96
C ASP A 70 -2.62 -6.19 12.88
N VAL A 71 -3.48 -5.65 13.74
CA VAL A 71 -3.10 -4.72 14.81
C VAL A 71 -3.34 -5.41 16.16
N PHE A 72 -2.38 -5.32 17.06
CA PHE A 72 -2.42 -6.02 18.34
C PHE A 72 -2.27 -5.04 19.49
N THR A 73 -2.98 -5.29 20.59
CA THR A 73 -2.68 -4.72 21.90
C THR A 73 -2.74 -5.80 22.98
N ALA A 74 -1.75 -5.83 23.87
CA ALA A 74 -1.70 -6.83 24.94
C ALA A 74 -2.69 -6.52 26.08
N CYS A 75 -2.80 -5.24 26.44
CA CYS A 75 -3.64 -4.79 27.53
C CYS A 75 -4.95 -4.18 27.02
N PRO A 76 -6.07 -4.43 27.72
CA PRO A 76 -7.38 -4.14 27.16
C PRO A 76 -7.68 -2.64 27.16
N THR A 77 -8.31 -2.19 26.08
CA THR A 77 -8.89 -0.86 25.98
C THR A 77 -10.33 -0.87 26.49
N ALA A 78 -10.78 0.22 27.13
CA ALA A 78 -12.15 0.33 27.63
C ALA A 78 -13.14 0.82 26.56
N ILE A 79 -12.64 1.47 25.52
CA ILE A 79 -13.40 2.06 24.42
C ILE A 79 -12.84 1.56 23.08
N PRO A 80 -13.65 1.55 22.00
CA PRO A 80 -13.14 1.27 20.66
C PRO A 80 -12.26 2.42 20.15
N SER A 81 -11.50 2.11 19.11
CA SER A 81 -10.59 3.02 18.41
C SER A 81 -10.69 2.81 16.90
N THR A 82 -9.87 3.49 16.11
CA THR A 82 -9.88 3.46 14.65
C THR A 82 -8.46 3.35 14.10
N VAL A 83 -8.25 2.44 13.14
CA VAL A 83 -7.13 2.51 12.21
C VAL A 83 -7.47 3.48 11.09
N GLY A 84 -6.77 4.60 11.02
CA GLY A 84 -6.83 5.50 9.87
C GLY A 84 -5.96 4.99 8.73
N ILE A 85 -6.48 5.06 7.50
CA ILE A 85 -5.77 4.68 6.28
C ILE A 85 -5.54 5.94 5.44
N TYR A 86 -4.29 6.20 5.10
CA TYR A 86 -3.86 7.37 4.33
C TYR A 86 -3.10 6.95 3.07
N LEU A 87 -3.27 7.74 2.01
CA LEU A 87 -2.31 7.80 0.92
C LEU A 87 -1.26 8.82 1.29
N ALA A 88 0.02 8.46 1.17
CA ALA A 88 1.15 9.34 1.38
C ALA A 88 2.07 9.35 0.16
N ASP A 89 2.87 10.40 0.02
CA ASP A 89 3.90 10.50 -1.01
C ASP A 89 5.11 9.60 -0.70
N ALA A 90 6.13 9.65 -1.57
CA ALA A 90 7.36 8.88 -1.42
C ALA A 90 8.18 9.21 -0.15
N ASN A 91 7.92 10.33 0.52
CA ASN A 91 8.57 10.74 1.76
C ASN A 91 7.70 10.44 3.00
N LEU A 92 6.59 9.71 2.85
CA LEU A 92 5.59 9.43 3.88
C LEU A 92 4.79 10.66 4.34
N GLU A 93 4.77 11.75 3.56
CA GLU A 93 3.91 12.88 3.85
C GLU A 93 2.46 12.57 3.44
N PRO A 94 1.46 12.72 4.33
CA PRO A 94 0.07 12.41 4.02
C PRO A 94 -0.47 13.29 2.89
N LEU A 95 -1.02 12.66 1.86
CA LEU A 95 -1.67 13.32 0.73
C LEU A 95 -3.19 13.29 0.83
N ALA A 96 -3.77 12.17 1.29
CA ALA A 96 -5.20 12.00 1.40
C ALA A 96 -5.59 10.97 2.46
N TYR A 97 -6.74 11.17 3.09
CA TYR A 97 -7.39 10.15 3.91
C TYR A 97 -8.25 9.24 3.03
N ILE A 98 -8.01 7.93 3.10
CA ILE A 98 -8.73 6.91 2.34
C ILE A 98 -9.95 6.44 3.11
N GLY A 99 -9.80 6.20 4.42
CA GLY A 99 -10.88 5.69 5.25
C GLY A 99 -10.40 5.21 6.61
N GLY A 100 -11.36 4.78 7.45
CA GLY A 100 -11.10 4.34 8.82
C GLY A 100 -11.72 2.96 9.07
N ILE A 101 -11.00 2.13 9.83
CA ILE A 101 -11.44 0.79 10.23
C ILE A 101 -11.51 0.75 11.75
N THR A 102 -12.70 0.49 12.29
CA THR A 102 -12.89 0.43 13.75
C THR A 102 -12.18 -0.79 14.35
N ILE A 103 -11.45 -0.55 15.44
CA ILE A 103 -10.91 -1.55 16.36
C ILE A 103 -11.85 -1.60 17.57
N GLY A 104 -12.36 -2.79 17.90
CA GLY A 104 -13.22 -2.96 19.07
C GLY A 104 -12.50 -2.71 20.39
N ALA A 105 -13.25 -2.40 21.45
CA ALA A 105 -12.70 -2.37 22.80
C ALA A 105 -12.20 -3.77 23.22
N GLY A 106 -11.14 -3.82 24.02
CA GLY A 106 -10.56 -5.06 24.54
C GLY A 106 -9.09 -5.21 24.22
N SER A 107 -8.60 -6.45 24.27
CA SER A 107 -7.21 -6.82 24.01
C SER A 107 -7.11 -7.95 22.99
N GLY A 108 -5.94 -8.10 22.39
CA GLY A 108 -5.64 -9.12 21.40
C GLY A 108 -5.47 -8.52 20.01
N THR A 109 -5.50 -9.40 19.01
CA THR A 109 -5.36 -9.01 17.61
C THR A 109 -6.72 -8.63 17.03
N SER A 110 -6.78 -7.47 16.38
CA SER A 110 -7.83 -7.10 15.44
C SER A 110 -7.27 -7.19 14.02
N SER A 111 -8.01 -7.82 13.12
CA SER A 111 -7.55 -8.12 11.76
C SER A 111 -8.48 -7.51 10.72
N LEU A 112 -7.90 -6.93 9.68
CA LEU A 112 -8.60 -6.58 8.45
C LEU A 112 -8.24 -7.63 7.37
N PRO A 113 -9.21 -8.45 6.90
CA PRO A 113 -8.98 -9.31 5.75
C PRO A 113 -8.79 -8.49 4.46
N PRO A 114 -8.24 -9.07 3.38
CA PRO A 114 -8.02 -8.37 2.11
C PRO A 114 -9.24 -7.56 1.66
N THR A 115 -9.08 -6.24 1.66
CA THR A 115 -10.14 -5.26 1.36
C THR A 115 -9.66 -4.34 0.24
N GLY A 116 -10.47 -4.19 -0.81
CA GLY A 116 -10.10 -3.41 -1.98
C GLY A 116 -10.11 -1.91 -1.74
N ILE A 117 -9.05 -1.23 -2.18
CA ILE A 117 -8.95 0.23 -2.29
C ILE A 117 -8.74 0.56 -3.76
N THR A 118 -9.70 1.26 -4.36
CA THR A 118 -9.61 1.75 -5.73
C THR A 118 -9.11 3.20 -5.73
N PHE A 119 -8.05 3.46 -6.48
CA PHE A 119 -7.47 4.79 -6.60
C PHE A 119 -8.07 5.55 -7.78
N SER A 120 -7.99 6.88 -7.74
CA SER A 120 -8.46 7.72 -8.85
C SER A 120 -7.71 7.41 -10.15
N SER A 121 -8.41 7.47 -11.29
CA SER A 121 -7.77 7.42 -12.62
C SER A 121 -6.91 8.64 -12.93
N ALA A 122 -7.03 9.71 -12.14
CA ALA A 122 -6.23 10.93 -12.27
C ALA A 122 -4.95 10.93 -11.41
N ILE A 123 -4.70 9.88 -10.62
CA ILE A 123 -3.46 9.79 -9.83
C ILE A 123 -2.26 9.72 -10.77
N ALA A 124 -1.25 10.55 -10.51
CA ALA A 124 -0.06 10.58 -11.32
C ALA A 124 0.74 9.28 -11.14
N PRO A 125 1.43 8.78 -12.18
CA PRO A 125 2.41 7.72 -12.03
C PRO A 125 3.51 8.12 -11.04
N GLY A 126 3.92 7.20 -10.17
CA GLY A 126 4.90 7.48 -9.12
C GLY A 126 4.88 6.47 -7.98
N LEU A 127 5.82 6.67 -7.06
CA LEU A 127 5.90 5.91 -5.81
C LEU A 127 5.05 6.59 -4.73
N TYR A 128 4.19 5.81 -4.10
CA TYR A 128 3.33 6.22 -3.00
C TYR A 128 3.42 5.22 -1.86
N HIS A 129 2.86 5.59 -0.71
CA HIS A 129 2.68 4.71 0.42
C HIS A 129 1.21 4.69 0.86
N VAL A 130 0.73 3.50 1.23
CA VAL A 130 -0.49 3.37 2.02
C VAL A 130 -0.06 3.27 3.48
N VAL A 131 -0.40 4.29 4.25
CA VAL A 131 -0.01 4.42 5.67
C VAL A 131 -1.21 4.09 6.55
N LEU A 132 -0.98 3.28 7.57
CA LEU A 132 -1.93 2.91 8.60
C LEU A 132 -1.51 3.54 9.92
N VAL A 133 -2.46 4.10 10.64
CA VAL A 133 -2.25 4.69 11.97
C VAL A 133 -3.30 4.09 12.90
N ALA A 134 -2.87 3.25 13.84
CA ALA A 134 -3.73 2.77 14.92
C ALA A 134 -3.99 3.92 15.91
N ASP A 135 -5.17 3.93 16.52
CA ASP A 135 -5.66 5.04 17.34
C ASP A 135 -5.47 6.41 16.71
N VAL A 136 -5.88 6.52 15.44
CA VAL A 136 -5.67 7.74 14.64
C VAL A 136 -6.27 9.00 15.27
N ASP A 137 -7.32 8.85 16.09
CA ASP A 137 -8.00 9.95 16.79
C ASP A 137 -7.35 10.30 18.14
N GLY A 138 -6.36 9.52 18.60
CA GLY A 138 -5.64 9.72 19.87
C GLY A 138 -6.56 9.61 21.10
N VAL A 139 -7.55 8.70 21.05
CA VAL A 139 -8.58 8.56 22.09
C VAL A 139 -8.17 7.60 23.20
N ILE A 140 -7.13 6.77 22.99
CA ILE A 140 -6.61 5.82 23.96
C ILE A 140 -5.19 6.24 24.30
N THR A 141 -4.90 6.42 25.59
CA THR A 141 -3.51 6.63 26.03
C THR A 141 -2.79 5.31 26.10
N GLU A 142 -1.65 5.23 25.42
CA GLU A 142 -0.91 4.01 25.22
C GLU A 142 0.41 4.00 26.00
N SER A 143 1.01 2.82 26.13
CA SER A 143 2.34 2.71 26.75
C SER A 143 3.44 3.25 25.85
N ASN A 144 3.19 3.27 24.54
CA ASN A 144 4.05 3.82 23.51
C ASN A 144 3.15 4.35 22.38
N GLU A 145 3.31 5.63 22.04
CA GLU A 145 2.52 6.28 20.98
C GLU A 145 3.29 6.27 19.64
N ASN A 146 4.51 5.73 19.63
CA ASN A 146 5.46 5.83 18.52
C ASN A 146 5.55 4.55 17.67
N ASN A 147 4.78 3.51 18.00
CA ASN A 147 4.73 2.21 17.32
C ASN A 147 3.37 1.93 16.65
N ASN A 148 2.51 2.93 16.58
CA ASN A 148 1.14 2.82 16.06
C ASN A 148 1.06 2.92 14.52
N VAL A 149 2.20 2.98 13.82
CA VAL A 149 2.24 3.28 12.39
C VAL A 149 2.75 2.08 11.59
N GLY A 150 2.03 1.73 10.52
CA GLY A 150 2.44 0.78 9.49
C GLY A 150 2.39 1.42 8.11
N ALA A 151 3.23 0.98 7.17
CA ALA A 151 3.23 1.53 5.81
C ALA A 151 3.54 0.47 4.77
N PHE A 152 2.87 0.56 3.61
CA PHE A 152 3.09 -0.32 2.47
C PHE A 152 3.38 0.50 1.21
N THR A 153 4.38 0.08 0.45
CA THR A 153 4.76 0.73 -0.81
C THR A 153 3.79 0.38 -1.92
N LEU A 154 3.27 1.41 -2.60
CA LEU A 154 2.40 1.30 -3.77
C LEU A 154 3.03 2.03 -4.96
N ASN A 155 3.25 1.33 -6.06
CA ASN A 155 3.73 1.91 -7.31
C ASN A 155 2.58 2.15 -8.28
N ILE A 156 2.37 3.40 -8.70
CA ILE A 156 1.46 3.74 -9.79
C ILE A 156 2.24 3.75 -11.10
N THR A 157 1.95 2.82 -12.00
CA THR A 157 2.66 2.68 -13.27
C THR A 157 2.21 3.72 -14.28
N ALA A 158 3.15 4.15 -15.13
CA ALA A 158 2.80 4.97 -16.28
C ALA A 158 1.94 4.16 -17.26
N PRO A 159 0.94 4.79 -17.91
CA PRO A 159 0.24 4.15 -19.02
C PRO A 159 1.24 3.69 -20.08
N ALA A 160 1.07 2.48 -20.60
CA ALA A 160 1.90 2.02 -21.70
C ALA A 160 1.72 2.97 -22.90
N LEU A 161 2.83 3.54 -23.38
CA LEU A 161 2.82 4.27 -24.64
C LEU A 161 2.40 3.29 -25.74
N LYS A 162 1.30 3.57 -26.43
CA LYS A 162 1.00 2.83 -27.66
C LYS A 162 2.03 3.25 -28.70
N THR A 163 2.94 2.35 -29.06
CA THR A 163 3.67 2.52 -30.31
C THR A 163 2.62 2.44 -31.42
N VAL A 164 2.33 3.56 -32.04
CA VAL A 164 1.73 3.52 -33.37
C VAL A 164 2.84 2.99 -34.25
N ASP A 165 2.82 1.69 -34.53
CA ASP A 165 3.61 1.09 -35.59
C ASP A 165 3.14 1.68 -36.92
N SER A 166 3.54 2.93 -37.15
CA SER A 166 3.61 3.49 -38.47
C SER A 166 4.77 2.74 -39.12
N LYS A 167 4.50 1.54 -39.64
CA LYS A 167 5.29 1.08 -40.78
C LYS A 167 5.32 2.27 -41.72
N PRO A 168 6.48 2.82 -42.12
CA PRO A 168 6.50 3.86 -43.13
C PRO A 168 5.81 3.24 -44.34
N GLY A 169 4.56 3.62 -44.57
CA GLY A 169 3.93 3.40 -45.85
C GLY A 169 4.81 4.19 -46.79
N ALA A 170 5.57 3.48 -47.63
CA ALA A 170 6.21 4.11 -48.75
C ALA A 170 5.12 4.94 -49.44
N LEU A 171 5.33 6.26 -49.50
CA LEU A 171 4.59 7.11 -50.40
C LEU A 171 5.11 6.74 -51.79
N GLU A 172 4.67 5.59 -52.32
CA GLU A 172 4.78 5.31 -53.74
C GLU A 172 3.94 6.39 -54.42
N PRO A 173 4.52 7.27 -55.26
CA PRO A 173 3.73 8.14 -56.09
C PRO A 173 3.09 7.27 -57.16
N ASP A 174 1.82 6.92 -56.96
CA ASP A 174 0.98 6.31 -57.98
C ASP A 174 0.69 7.34 -59.08
N LEU A 175 1.58 7.42 -60.06
CA LEU A 175 1.33 8.07 -61.34
C LEU A 175 1.19 6.98 -62.40
N GLY A 176 0.07 6.27 -62.37
CA GLY A 176 -0.42 5.54 -63.53
C GLY A 176 -0.78 6.51 -64.65
N LEU A 177 0.11 6.67 -65.64
CA LEU A 177 -0.24 7.32 -66.90
C LEU A 177 -1.17 6.39 -67.70
N PRO A 178 -2.38 6.81 -68.10
CA PRO A 178 -3.18 6.01 -69.01
C PRO A 178 -2.49 5.97 -70.38
N ALA A 179 -2.06 4.78 -70.80
CA ALA A 179 -1.81 4.47 -72.18
C ALA A 179 -3.16 4.46 -72.90
N ASP A 180 -3.43 5.50 -73.70
CA ASP A 180 -4.13 5.40 -74.98
C ASP A 180 -4.37 6.79 -75.55
N PHE A 181 -3.46 7.26 -76.39
CA PHE A 181 -3.82 8.15 -77.50
C PHE A 181 -2.90 7.83 -78.68
N ILE A 182 -3.40 7.01 -79.59
CA ILE A 182 -2.89 6.91 -80.96
C ILE A 182 -3.61 8.00 -81.77
N PRO A 183 -2.90 9.00 -82.33
CA PRO A 183 -3.37 9.68 -83.51
C PRO A 183 -2.56 9.20 -84.71
N VAL A 184 -3.25 8.47 -85.60
CA VAL A 184 -2.89 8.32 -87.01
C VAL A 184 -2.76 9.72 -87.62
N ARG A 185 -1.59 10.09 -88.15
CA ARG A 185 -1.47 11.11 -89.19
C ARG A 185 -0.32 10.84 -90.15
N ASP A 186 -0.67 11.00 -91.42
CA ASP A 186 0.09 10.77 -92.64
C ASP A 186 1.42 11.53 -92.72
N GLU A 187 2.41 10.91 -93.35
CA GLU A 187 3.62 11.55 -93.85
C GLU A 187 3.38 12.06 -95.28
N PRO A 188 3.92 13.24 -95.66
CA PRO A 188 4.92 13.18 -96.73
C PRO A 188 6.10 14.17 -96.62
N ARG A 189 7.30 13.63 -96.85
CA ARG A 189 8.41 14.09 -97.72
C ARG A 189 8.74 15.59 -97.80
N SER A 190 9.97 15.97 -97.41
CA SER A 190 10.98 16.68 -98.25
C SER A 190 12.12 17.30 -97.42
N GLY A 191 13.39 17.02 -97.78
CA GLY A 191 14.52 17.97 -97.63
C GLY A 191 15.67 17.60 -96.68
N GLU A 192 16.72 16.95 -97.21
CA GLU A 192 18.13 17.09 -96.77
C GLU A 192 18.72 18.45 -97.27
N PRO A 193 19.95 18.93 -96.91
CA PRO A 193 21.13 18.22 -96.35
C PRO A 193 22.05 18.94 -95.30
N LYS A 194 22.93 18.12 -94.67
CA LYS A 194 24.36 18.25 -94.27
C LYS A 194 25.02 19.54 -93.69
N ALA A 195 25.79 19.34 -92.60
CA ALA A 195 27.24 19.68 -92.43
C ALA A 195 27.74 19.09 -91.08
N PHE A 196 28.77 18.23 -90.92
CA PHE A 196 30.23 18.23 -91.18
C PHE A 196 31.10 18.97 -90.12
N PHE A 197 31.82 18.24 -89.25
CA PHE A 197 33.25 18.39 -88.82
C PHE A 197 33.62 17.41 -87.66
N THR A 198 34.29 16.25 -87.88
CA THR A 198 35.74 15.88 -87.69
C THR A 198 36.37 16.17 -86.30
N SER A 199 36.71 15.10 -85.54
CA SER A 199 38.05 14.50 -85.23
C SER A 199 38.91 15.34 -84.26
N PHE A 200 39.55 14.86 -83.18
CA PHE A 200 40.07 13.55 -82.73
C PHE A 200 39.82 13.36 -81.23
#